data_AF-A0A7J6V529-F1
#
_entry.id   AF-A0A7J6V529-F1
#
_cell.length_a   1.000
_cell.length_b   1.000
_cell.length_c   1.000
_cell.angle_alpha   90.00
_cell.angle_beta   90.00
_cell.angle_gamma   90.00
#
_symmetry.space_group_name_H-M   'P 1'
#
loop_
_entity.id
_entity.type
_entity.pdbx_description
1 polymer ?
#
loop_
_entity_poly.entity_id
_entity_poly.type
_entity_poly.pdbx_seq_one_letter_code
_entity_poly.pdbx_strand_id
1 'polypeptide(L)'
;MSHIAVERNRRKQMNEHLKSDQASIIGGAIEFIKELHQILQSLESKKKRKSLSPSHPAPSPRPIQLTPLPISPGTKNLKELGACCNSPVADVEAKISGSNVDLKVLSRRNRGQITKIVAVLEKFSFEVLHLNISSMEDTVLYSFVIKIGLECQLSVEELALEVQQSFS
;
A
#
# COMPACT_ATOMS: atom_id res chain seq x y z
N MET A 1 -6.10 -44.61 -51.20
CA MET A 1 -5.99 -45.09 -49.81
C MET A 1 -4.96 -44.31 -48.96
N SER A 2 -3.90 -43.73 -49.53
CA SER A 2 -2.87 -42.98 -48.77
C SER A 2 -3.37 -41.70 -48.06
N HIS A 3 -4.22 -40.90 -48.70
CA HIS A 3 -4.67 -39.60 -48.17
C HIS A 3 -5.43 -39.68 -46.83
N ILE A 4 -6.18 -40.76 -46.58
CA ILE A 4 -6.93 -40.94 -45.32
C ILE A 4 -5.98 -41.20 -44.14
N ALA A 5 -4.91 -41.97 -44.37
CA ALA A 5 -3.91 -42.25 -43.34
C ALA A 5 -3.12 -40.98 -42.98
N VAL A 6 -2.74 -40.19 -43.98
CA VAL A 6 -2.05 -38.91 -43.80
C VAL A 6 -2.89 -37.93 -42.98
N GLU A 7 -4.17 -37.73 -43.33
CA GLU A 7 -5.04 -36.80 -42.60
C GLU A 7 -5.34 -37.27 -41.17
N ARG A 8 -5.47 -38.58 -40.95
CA ARG A 8 -5.59 -39.14 -39.59
C ARG A 8 -4.33 -38.87 -38.77
N ASN A 9 -3.16 -38.99 -39.37
CA ASN A 9 -1.90 -38.71 -38.69
C ASN A 9 -1.78 -37.23 -38.31
N ARG A 10 -2.14 -36.32 -39.24
CA ARG A 10 -2.16 -34.88 -38.98
C ARG A 10 -3.08 -34.50 -37.82
N ARG A 11 -4.31 -35.04 -37.76
CA ARG A 11 -5.25 -34.78 -36.66
C ARG A 11 -4.74 -35.32 -35.32
N LYS A 12 -4.10 -36.50 -35.32
CA LYS A 12 -3.47 -37.05 -34.11
C LYS A 12 -2.36 -36.13 -33.60
N GLN A 13 -1.44 -35.72 -34.46
CA GLN A 13 -0.33 -34.85 -34.08
C GLN A 13 -0.82 -33.49 -33.55
N MET A 14 -1.80 -32.89 -34.21
CA MET A 14 -2.41 -31.63 -33.78
C MET A 14 -3.07 -31.77 -32.40
N ASN A 15 -3.86 -32.84 -32.17
CA ASN A 15 -4.52 -33.06 -30.88
C ASN A 15 -3.54 -33.29 -29.73
N GLU A 16 -2.40 -33.94 -29.98
CA GLU A 16 -1.37 -34.13 -28.95
C GLU A 16 -0.69 -32.81 -28.57
N HIS A 17 -0.37 -31.95 -29.54
CA HIS A 17 0.18 -30.62 -29.26
C HIS A 17 -0.80 -29.75 -28.47
N LEU A 18 -2.09 -29.73 -28.86
CA LEU A 18 -3.11 -28.96 -28.13
C LEU A 18 -3.27 -29.43 -26.68
N LYS A 19 -3.23 -30.75 -26.43
CA LYS A 19 -3.28 -31.30 -25.07
C LYS A 19 -2.05 -30.94 -24.25
N SER A 20 -0.87 -30.99 -24.87
CA SER A 20 0.40 -30.64 -24.22
C SER A 20 0.40 -29.19 -23.75
N ASP A 21 -0.05 -28.26 -24.59
CA ASP A 21 -0.09 -26.83 -24.25
C ASP A 21 -1.07 -26.55 -23.10
N GLN A 22 -2.25 -27.17 -23.13
CA GLN A 22 -3.23 -27.02 -22.04
C GLN A 22 -2.70 -27.57 -20.71
N ALA A 23 -2.07 -28.75 -20.72
CA ALA A 23 -1.48 -29.34 -19.52
C ALA A 23 -0.33 -28.48 -18.97
N SER A 24 0.50 -27.90 -19.84
CA SER A 24 1.60 -27.00 -19.46
C SER A 24 1.09 -25.71 -18.81
N ILE A 25 0.06 -25.08 -19.39
CA ILE A 25 -0.54 -23.85 -18.85
C ILE A 25 -1.22 -24.13 -17.50
N ILE A 26 -1.99 -25.21 -17.40
CA ILE A 26 -2.63 -25.62 -16.14
C ILE A 26 -1.56 -25.92 -15.07
N GLY A 27 -0.48 -26.61 -15.45
CA GLY A 27 0.64 -26.88 -14.56
C GLY A 27 1.29 -25.61 -14.02
N GLY A 28 1.58 -24.64 -14.89
CA GLY A 28 2.13 -23.34 -14.50
C GLY A 28 1.19 -22.56 -13.56
N ALA A 29 -0.12 -22.57 -13.83
CA ALA A 29 -1.10 -21.93 -12.95
C ALA A 29 -1.18 -22.60 -11.58
N ILE A 30 -1.13 -23.93 -11.51
CA ILE A 30 -1.11 -24.68 -10.25
C ILE A 30 0.14 -24.34 -9.43
N GLU A 31 1.31 -24.30 -10.07
CA GLU A 31 2.56 -23.96 -9.38
C GLU A 31 2.52 -22.54 -8.81
N PHE A 32 2.04 -21.58 -9.60
CA PHE A 32 1.85 -20.20 -9.13
C PHE A 32 0.87 -20.11 -7.93
N ILE A 33 -0.24 -20.85 -7.96
CA ILE A 33 -1.18 -20.89 -6.82
C ILE A 33 -0.49 -21.46 -5.57
N LYS A 34 0.35 -22.50 -5.71
CA LYS A 34 1.11 -23.04 -4.57
C LYS A 34 2.10 -22.02 -4.02
N GLU A 35 2.82 -21.30 -4.88
CA GLU A 35 3.72 -20.22 -4.47
C GLU A 35 2.95 -19.14 -3.69
N LEU A 36 1.79 -18.70 -4.20
CA LEU A 36 0.94 -17.74 -3.50
C LEU A 36 0.47 -18.26 -2.14
N HIS A 37 0.02 -19.51 -2.05
CA HIS A 37 -0.36 -20.12 -0.77
C HIS A 37 0.81 -20.17 0.21
N GLN A 38 2.02 -20.50 -0.26
CA GLN A 38 3.22 -20.55 0.58
C GLN A 38 3.60 -19.15 1.11
N ILE A 39 3.48 -18.12 0.27
CA ILE A 39 3.71 -16.73 0.66
C ILE A 39 2.69 -16.31 1.72
N LEU A 40 1.40 -16.62 1.53
CA LEU A 40 0.35 -16.31 2.50
C LEU A 40 0.62 -16.96 3.87
N GLN A 41 0.94 -18.25 3.91
CA GLN A 41 1.26 -18.93 5.17
C GLN A 41 2.49 -18.34 5.88
N SER A 42 3.52 -17.95 5.11
CA SER A 42 4.71 -17.28 5.66
C SER A 42 4.35 -15.93 6.29
N LEU A 43 3.51 -15.15 5.61
CA LEU A 43 3.04 -13.85 6.11
C LEU A 43 2.17 -13.99 7.36
N GLU A 44 1.23 -14.95 7.38
CA GLU A 44 0.40 -15.25 8.55
C GLU A 44 1.25 -15.69 9.76
N SER A 45 2.29 -16.50 9.52
CA SER A 45 3.22 -16.93 10.57
C SER A 45 4.05 -15.77 11.12
N LYS A 46 4.49 -14.85 10.25
CA LYS A 46 5.15 -13.61 10.65
C LYS A 46 4.23 -12.71 11.47
N LYS A 47 2.94 -12.66 11.13
CA LYS A 47 1.90 -11.93 11.86
C LYS A 47 1.72 -12.48 13.29
N LYS A 48 1.55 -13.79 13.45
CA LYS A 48 1.41 -14.45 14.77
C LYS A 48 2.63 -14.24 15.68
N ARG A 49 3.84 -14.26 15.13
CA ARG A 49 5.05 -13.99 15.92
C ARG A 49 5.13 -12.54 16.41
N LYS A 50 4.56 -11.59 15.67
CA LYS A 50 4.51 -10.18 16.07
C LYS A 50 3.41 -9.90 17.12
N SER A 51 2.33 -10.68 17.12
CA SER A 51 1.25 -10.58 18.13
C SER A 51 1.55 -11.29 19.46
N LEU A 52 2.52 -12.22 19.49
CA LEU A 52 2.88 -13.00 20.69
C LEU A 52 4.07 -12.44 21.47
N SER A 53 4.70 -11.34 21.01
CA SER A 53 5.69 -10.63 21.81
C SER A 53 4.97 -9.80 22.89
N PRO A 54 5.11 -10.13 24.18
CA PRO A 54 4.55 -9.32 25.25
C PRO A 54 5.28 -7.98 25.21
N SER A 55 4.50 -6.89 25.09
CA SER A 55 4.99 -5.55 25.34
C SER A 55 5.57 -5.49 26.75
N HIS A 56 6.89 -5.37 26.86
CA HIS A 56 7.51 -4.92 28.10
C HIS A 56 7.15 -3.44 28.30
N PRO A 57 6.60 -3.04 29.45
CA PRO A 57 6.34 -1.64 29.75
C PRO A 57 7.66 -0.96 30.10
N ALA A 58 8.13 -0.06 29.23
CA ALA A 58 9.16 0.91 29.59
C ALA A 58 8.49 2.25 29.97
N PRO A 59 8.97 2.95 31.02
CA PRO A 59 8.19 3.96 31.72
C PRO A 59 8.23 5.34 31.03
N SER A 60 7.05 5.99 30.99
CA SER A 60 6.72 7.43 31.13
C SER A 60 7.57 8.55 30.46
N PRO A 61 6.93 9.67 30.07
CA PRO A 61 7.37 10.56 29.00
C PRO A 61 8.39 11.61 29.44
N ARG A 62 9.24 12.04 28.50
CA ARG A 62 10.02 13.29 28.60
C ARG A 62 9.60 14.27 27.51
N PRO A 63 9.70 15.58 27.76
CA PRO A 63 9.05 16.61 26.96
C PRO A 63 9.76 16.85 25.63
N ILE A 64 8.98 17.42 24.70
CA ILE A 64 9.36 17.93 23.38
C ILE A 64 10.72 18.61 23.42
N GLN A 65 11.67 18.11 22.62
CA GLN A 65 12.92 18.79 22.34
C GLN A 65 13.11 18.85 20.82
N LEU A 66 12.97 20.07 20.28
CA LEU A 66 13.28 20.42 18.90
C LEU A 66 14.79 20.32 18.69
N THR A 67 15.25 19.36 17.90
CA THR A 67 16.62 19.33 17.37
C THR A 67 16.64 18.77 15.95
N PRO A 68 17.33 19.41 14.99
CA PRO A 68 17.46 18.89 13.63
C PRO A 68 18.44 17.73 13.61
N LEU A 69 17.99 16.53 13.24
CA LEU A 69 18.86 15.37 13.07
C LEU A 69 19.46 15.30 11.65
N PRO A 70 20.74 14.91 11.51
CA PRO A 70 21.42 14.86 10.22
C PRO A 70 21.01 13.62 9.40
N ILE A 71 20.89 13.88 8.10
CA ILE A 71 20.48 12.99 7.02
C ILE A 71 21.41 11.76 6.96
N SER A 72 20.84 10.55 7.10
CA SER A 72 21.53 9.30 6.73
C SER A 72 21.44 9.06 5.22
N PRO A 73 22.55 8.74 4.53
CA PRO A 73 22.58 8.63 3.07
C PRO A 73 22.20 7.22 2.62
N GLY A 74 21.08 7.07 1.93
CA GLY A 74 20.68 5.73 1.49
C GLY A 74 19.44 5.62 0.60
N THR A 75 19.28 6.51 -0.39
CA THR A 75 18.64 6.26 -1.71
C THR A 75 18.47 7.61 -2.41
N LYS A 76 19.50 8.06 -3.12
CA LYS A 76 19.34 9.11 -4.13
C LYS A 76 18.81 8.45 -5.39
N ASN A 77 17.51 8.53 -5.64
CA ASN A 77 16.96 8.39 -6.99
C ASN A 77 15.67 9.19 -7.10
N LEU A 78 15.79 10.28 -7.87
CA LEU A 78 14.79 11.28 -8.28
C LEU A 78 14.14 12.12 -7.17
N LYS A 79 14.15 13.44 -7.36
CA LYS A 79 13.40 14.41 -6.53
C LYS A 79 11.90 14.13 -6.68
N GLU A 80 11.35 13.27 -5.82
CA GLU A 80 9.92 13.29 -5.54
C GLU A 80 9.66 14.37 -4.51
N LEU A 81 8.86 15.38 -4.87
CA LEU A 81 8.30 16.33 -3.91
C LEU A 81 7.32 15.55 -3.02
N GLY A 82 7.80 15.11 -1.86
CA GLY A 82 7.01 14.35 -0.90
C GLY A 82 7.46 14.65 0.52
N ALA A 83 6.51 14.57 1.44
CA ALA A 83 6.69 14.84 2.86
C ALA A 83 6.21 13.65 3.69
N CYS A 84 6.88 13.41 4.82
CA CYS A 84 6.47 12.40 5.78
C CYS A 84 6.49 12.97 7.20
N CYS A 85 5.46 12.62 7.98
CA CYS A 85 5.28 13.03 9.37
C CYS A 85 4.97 11.81 10.21
N ASN A 86 5.93 11.39 11.04
CA ASN A 86 5.83 10.22 11.90
C ASN A 86 5.54 10.66 13.34
N SER A 87 4.48 10.12 13.96
CA SER A 87 4.20 10.28 15.39
C SER A 87 3.80 8.95 16.03
N PRO A 88 3.74 8.86 17.37
CA PRO A 88 3.22 7.68 18.05
C PRO A 88 1.75 7.37 17.75
N VAL A 89 1.00 8.32 17.18
CA VAL A 89 -0.44 8.23 16.96
C VAL A 89 -0.78 7.89 15.50
N ALA A 90 -0.03 8.44 14.54
CA ALA A 90 -0.18 8.17 13.12
C ALA A 90 1.13 8.42 12.34
N ASP A 91 1.27 7.71 11.23
CA ASP A 91 2.32 7.88 10.21
C ASP A 91 1.65 8.41 8.94
N VAL A 92 2.07 9.58 8.48
CA VAL A 92 1.49 10.32 7.36
C VAL A 92 2.55 10.50 6.28
N GLU A 93 2.27 10.04 5.07
CA GLU A 93 3.10 10.22 3.88
C GLU A 93 2.26 10.94 2.81
N ALA A 94 2.79 12.03 2.25
CA ALA A 94 2.17 12.77 1.17
C ALA A 94 3.16 12.92 0.02
N LYS A 95 2.71 12.67 -1.21
CA LYS A 95 3.57 12.68 -2.39
C LYS A 95 2.86 13.29 -3.59
N ILE A 96 3.54 14.20 -4.31
CA ILE A 96 2.97 14.79 -5.53
C ILE A 96 3.07 13.80 -6.69
N SER A 97 1.94 13.59 -7.37
CA SER A 97 1.79 12.78 -8.58
C SER A 97 1.08 13.60 -9.66
N GLY A 98 1.83 14.38 -10.43
CA GLY A 98 1.30 15.27 -11.46
C GLY A 98 0.51 16.45 -10.85
N SER A 99 -0.79 16.54 -11.14
CA SER A 99 -1.70 17.53 -10.54
C SER A 99 -2.40 17.05 -9.26
N ASN A 100 -2.04 15.86 -8.79
CA ASN A 100 -2.65 15.20 -7.65
C ASN A 100 -1.61 14.98 -6.54
N VAL A 101 -2.09 14.68 -5.35
CA VAL A 101 -1.28 14.22 -4.21
C VAL A 101 -1.79 12.85 -3.79
N ASP A 102 -0.85 11.91 -3.64
CA ASP A 102 -1.09 10.63 -2.99
C ASP A 102 -0.82 10.82 -1.50
N LEU A 103 -1.87 10.75 -0.69
CA LEU A 103 -1.80 10.88 0.77
C LEU A 103 -2.09 9.53 1.42
N LYS A 104 -1.13 9.00 2.17
CA LYS A 104 -1.27 7.77 2.95
C LYS A 104 -1.18 8.09 4.42
N VAL A 105 -2.10 7.55 5.20
CA VAL A 105 -2.15 7.73 6.64
C VAL A 105 -2.36 6.39 7.31
N LEU A 106 -1.34 5.92 8.03
CA LEU A 106 -1.39 4.71 8.84
C LEU A 106 -1.58 5.11 10.31
N SER A 107 -2.62 4.59 10.94
CA SER A 107 -2.93 4.95 12.34
C SER A 107 -3.59 3.79 13.08
N ARG A 108 -3.68 3.90 14.40
CA ARG A 108 -4.55 3.00 15.18
C ARG A 108 -6.02 3.30 14.90
N ARG A 109 -6.84 2.25 14.96
CA ARG A 109 -8.28 2.36 14.72
C ARG A 109 -8.96 3.23 15.78
N ASN A 110 -9.34 4.46 15.39
CA ASN A 110 -10.08 5.40 16.23
C ASN A 110 -11.39 5.81 15.55
N ARG A 111 -12.45 6.01 16.34
CA ARG A 111 -13.76 6.44 15.82
C ARG A 111 -13.69 7.89 15.36
N GLY A 112 -14.26 8.18 14.19
CA GLY A 112 -14.33 9.53 13.63
C GLY A 112 -13.03 10.05 13.01
N GLN A 113 -11.95 9.26 12.98
CA GLN A 113 -10.67 9.70 12.44
C GLN A 113 -10.75 10.09 10.96
N ILE A 114 -11.44 9.29 10.14
CA ILE A 114 -11.64 9.61 8.74
C ILE A 114 -12.37 10.94 8.54
N THR A 115 -13.36 11.22 9.36
CA THR A 115 -14.12 12.48 9.32
C THR A 115 -13.21 13.66 9.63
N LYS A 116 -12.31 13.53 10.61
CA LYS A 116 -11.31 14.58 10.92
C LYS A 116 -10.36 14.84 9.75
N ILE A 117 -9.86 13.78 9.10
CA ILE A 117 -8.96 13.91 7.95
C ILE A 117 -9.70 14.59 6.78
N VAL A 118 -10.91 14.13 6.45
CA VAL A 118 -11.70 14.73 5.36
C VAL A 118 -12.02 16.20 5.65
N ALA A 119 -12.35 16.56 6.90
CA ALA A 119 -12.58 17.95 7.27
C ALA A 119 -11.33 18.83 7.07
N VAL A 120 -10.12 18.30 7.36
CA VAL A 120 -8.86 18.99 7.04
C VAL A 120 -8.72 19.18 5.52
N LEU A 121 -8.93 18.13 4.73
CA LEU A 121 -8.81 18.22 3.27
C LEU A 121 -9.79 19.24 2.66
N GLU A 122 -11.04 19.24 3.12
CA GLU A 122 -12.07 20.21 2.70
C GLU A 122 -11.71 21.64 3.09
N LYS A 123 -11.19 21.86 4.30
CA LYS A 123 -10.74 23.17 4.80
C LYS A 123 -9.71 23.82 3.88
N PHE A 124 -8.85 23.03 3.24
CA PHE A 124 -7.81 23.50 2.32
C PHE A 124 -8.17 23.35 0.84
N SER A 125 -9.45 23.14 0.52
CA SER A 125 -9.96 23.02 -0.85
C SER A 125 -9.33 21.88 -1.66
N PHE A 126 -8.91 20.80 -0.99
CA PHE A 126 -8.53 19.56 -1.67
C PHE A 126 -9.78 18.77 -2.07
N GLU A 127 -9.81 18.30 -3.31
CA GLU A 127 -10.87 17.42 -3.80
C GLU A 127 -10.42 15.97 -3.69
N VAL A 128 -11.15 15.14 -2.94
CA VAL A 128 -10.84 13.71 -2.81
C VAL A 128 -11.35 12.97 -4.05
N LEU A 129 -10.44 12.49 -4.89
CA LEU A 129 -10.78 11.71 -6.08
C LEU A 129 -11.02 10.23 -5.75
N HIS A 130 -10.18 9.68 -4.88
CA HIS A 130 -10.28 8.29 -4.47
C HIS A 130 -9.87 8.14 -3.01
N LEU A 131 -10.60 7.30 -2.28
CA LEU A 131 -10.29 6.92 -0.92
C LEU A 131 -10.37 5.40 -0.80
N ASN A 132 -9.25 4.79 -0.43
CA ASN A 132 -9.21 3.40 0.01
C ASN A 132 -8.96 3.35 1.52
N ILE A 133 -9.78 2.58 2.22
CA ILE A 133 -9.63 2.32 3.66
C ILE A 133 -9.34 0.84 3.81
N SER A 134 -8.13 0.50 4.21
CA SER A 134 -7.71 -0.87 4.48
C SER A 134 -7.41 -1.02 5.96
N SER A 135 -8.02 -2.01 6.62
CA SER A 135 -7.80 -2.26 8.04
C SER A 135 -7.09 -3.59 8.25
N MET A 136 -6.18 -3.61 9.22
CA MET A 136 -5.48 -4.82 9.64
C MET A 136 -5.32 -4.78 11.16
N GLU A 137 -5.98 -5.72 11.85
CA GLU A 137 -5.93 -5.87 13.31
C GLU A 137 -6.36 -4.57 14.03
N ASP A 138 -5.45 -3.89 14.70
CA ASP A 138 -5.68 -2.64 15.43
C ASP A 138 -5.30 -1.38 14.62
N THR A 139 -4.83 -1.56 13.39
CA THR A 139 -4.38 -0.47 12.50
C THR A 139 -5.29 -0.28 11.30
N VAL A 140 -5.33 0.95 10.79
CA VAL A 140 -6.05 1.34 9.58
C VAL A 140 -5.13 2.19 8.71
N LEU A 141 -5.05 1.83 7.44
CA LEU A 141 -4.41 2.60 6.38
C LEU A 141 -5.50 3.31 5.57
N TYR A 142 -5.46 4.64 5.58
CA TYR A 142 -6.22 5.49 4.69
C TYR A 142 -5.32 5.90 3.52
N SER A 143 -5.73 5.62 2.29
CA SER A 143 -5.01 6.01 1.08
C SER A 143 -5.91 6.88 0.23
N PHE A 144 -5.56 8.16 0.12
CA PHE A 144 -6.26 9.15 -0.67
C PHE A 144 -5.48 9.47 -1.94
N VAL A 145 -6.21 9.63 -3.03
CA VAL A 145 -5.76 10.39 -4.20
C VAL A 145 -6.55 11.69 -4.17
N ILE A 146 -5.87 12.81 -3.94
CA ILE A 146 -6.49 14.12 -3.85
C ILE A 146 -6.01 15.00 -4.99
N LYS A 147 -6.90 15.82 -5.54
CA LYS A 147 -6.57 16.81 -6.55
C LYS A 147 -6.23 18.12 -5.87
N ILE A 148 -5.16 18.77 -6.33
CA ILE A 148 -4.77 20.09 -5.84
C ILE A 148 -5.75 21.12 -6.42
N GLY A 149 -6.51 21.77 -5.55
CA GLY A 149 -7.42 22.85 -5.92
C GLY A 149 -6.63 24.11 -6.34
N LEU A 150 -7.24 24.95 -7.17
CA LEU A 150 -6.61 26.21 -7.63
C LEU A 150 -6.36 27.20 -6.49
N GLU A 151 -7.16 27.12 -5.42
CA GLU A 151 -7.08 27.96 -4.22
C GLU A 151 -6.21 27.34 -3.11
N CYS A 152 -5.53 26.21 -3.39
CA CYS A 152 -4.73 25.53 -2.38
C CYS A 152 -3.43 26.32 -2.10
N GLN A 153 -3.31 26.82 -0.87
CA GLN A 153 -2.14 27.57 -0.41
C GLN A 153 -1.09 26.70 0.29
N LEU A 154 -1.40 25.42 0.57
CA LEU A 154 -0.53 24.54 1.34
C LEU A 154 0.53 23.85 0.49
N SER A 155 1.74 23.74 1.06
CA SER A 155 2.74 22.79 0.59
C SER A 155 2.37 21.35 0.98
N VAL A 156 3.07 20.38 0.39
CA VAL A 156 2.90 18.94 0.71
C VAL A 156 3.34 18.65 2.15
N GLU A 157 4.37 19.34 2.62
CA GLU A 157 4.86 19.27 4.00
C GLU A 157 3.81 19.80 4.99
N GLU A 158 3.19 20.93 4.68
CA GLU A 158 2.15 21.52 5.53
C GLU A 158 0.90 20.65 5.57
N LEU A 159 0.50 20.07 4.43
CA LEU A 159 -0.59 19.10 4.38
C LEU A 159 -0.32 17.89 5.29
N ALA A 160 0.87 17.30 5.22
CA ALA A 160 1.23 16.17 6.06
C ALA A 160 1.17 16.53 7.56
N LEU A 161 1.61 17.73 7.93
CA LEU A 161 1.55 18.23 9.30
C LEU A 161 0.12 18.47 9.79
N GLU A 162 -0.73 19.11 8.99
CA GLU A 162 -2.11 19.41 9.39
C GLU A 162 -2.95 18.13 9.52
N VAL A 163 -2.79 17.18 8.60
CA VAL A 163 -3.41 15.85 8.69
C VAL A 163 -2.94 15.15 9.96
N GLN A 164 -1.65 15.24 10.29
CA GLN A 164 -1.11 14.68 11.53
C GLN A 164 -1.71 15.31 12.79
N GLN A 165 -1.89 16.64 12.81
CA GLN A 165 -2.50 17.35 13.95
C GLN A 165 -3.95 16.95 14.17
N SER A 166 -4.67 16.49 13.14
CA SER A 166 -6.04 15.97 13.29
C SER A 166 -6.14 14.72 14.19
N PHE A 167 -5.01 14.03 14.44
CA PHE A 167 -4.93 12.88 15.33
C PHE A 167 -4.72 13.23 16.80
N SER A 168 -4.41 14.50 17.11
CA SER A 168 -4.33 15.00 18.49
C SER A 168 -5.71 15.30 19.09
#